data_AF-A0A955VAW0-F1
#
_entry.id   AF-A0A955VAW0-F1
#
_cell.length_a   1.000
_cell.length_b   1.000
_cell.length_c   1.000
_cell.angle_alpha   90.00
_cell.angle_beta   90.00
_cell.angle_gamma   90.00
#
_symmetry.space_group_name_H-M   'P 1'
#
loop_
_entity.id
_entity.type
_entity.pdbx_description
1 polymer ?
#
loop_
_entity_poly.entity_id
_entity_poly.type
_entity_poly.pdbx_seq_one_letter_code
_entity_poly.pdbx_strand_id
1 'polypeptide(L)'
;MRTAVFLLSCLAISLLTACPEDEFFQSCPMSESILDTCRAESQSTTLTCVVADHPQCEEKICAKWEDSEPFCSRECEADADCPADATCQTYLDFSFCVPASATTQATVAQ
;
A
#
# COMPACT_ATOMS: atom_id res chain seq x y z
N MET A 1 38.55 7.14 -49.85
CA MET A 1 37.96 8.49 -49.73
C MET A 1 36.45 8.29 -49.61
N ARG A 2 35.92 8.20 -48.39
CA ARG A 2 35.19 9.26 -47.67
C ARG A 2 33.72 9.42 -48.13
N THR A 3 32.79 8.84 -47.36
CA THR A 3 31.51 9.43 -46.88
C THR A 3 30.84 8.38 -45.95
N ALA A 4 30.88 8.57 -44.63
CA ALA A 4 29.80 9.16 -43.78
C ALA A 4 28.61 8.18 -43.61
N VAL A 5 28.54 7.38 -42.54
CA VAL A 5 27.85 7.68 -41.25
C VAL A 5 26.51 8.37 -41.46
N PHE A 6 25.40 7.71 -41.08
CA PHE A 6 23.99 8.12 -40.89
C PHE A 6 23.11 6.96 -41.41
N LEU A 7 22.29 6.19 -40.68
CA LEU A 7 21.41 6.45 -39.53
C LEU A 7 21.21 5.12 -38.78
N LEU A 8 21.80 4.93 -37.60
CA LEU A 8 21.07 4.88 -36.32
C LEU A 8 19.59 5.33 -36.38
N SER A 9 18.76 4.50 -35.75
CA SER A 9 17.43 4.81 -35.18
C SER A 9 16.21 4.42 -36.00
N CYS A 10 15.50 3.39 -35.51
CA CYS A 10 14.07 3.05 -35.64
C CYS A 10 13.96 1.56 -35.25
N LEU A 11 13.22 1.09 -34.25
CA LEU A 11 12.07 1.64 -33.55
C LEU A 11 11.90 0.77 -32.29
N ALA A 12 12.47 1.18 -31.15
CA ALA A 12 12.26 0.53 -29.86
C ALA A 12 11.22 1.34 -29.06
N ILE A 13 9.96 1.25 -29.47
CA ILE A 13 8.79 1.91 -28.86
C ILE A 13 7.64 0.95 -29.19
N SER A 14 6.97 0.22 -28.30
CA SER A 14 6.16 0.73 -27.19
C SER A 14 5.83 -0.42 -26.21
N LEU A 15 6.62 -0.58 -25.15
CA LEU A 15 6.22 -1.32 -23.95
C LEU A 15 6.36 -0.39 -22.74
N LEU A 16 5.96 0.88 -22.90
CA LEU A 16 5.54 1.68 -21.77
C LEU A 16 4.10 1.24 -21.48
N THR A 17 3.96 0.08 -20.85
CA THR A 17 2.79 -0.18 -20.01
C THR A 17 2.76 0.98 -19.03
N ALA A 18 1.77 1.86 -19.16
CA ALA A 18 1.42 2.77 -18.10
C ALA A 18 1.20 1.90 -16.86
N CYS A 19 2.17 1.91 -15.94
CA CYS A 19 1.93 1.40 -14.61
C CYS A 19 0.76 2.24 -14.08
N PRO A 20 -0.40 1.64 -13.79
CA PRO A 20 -1.49 2.40 -13.21
C PRO A 20 -0.93 3.07 -11.96
N GLU A 21 -1.08 4.39 -11.88
CA GLU A 21 -0.57 5.28 -10.82
C GLU A 21 -1.28 5.06 -9.46
N ASP A 22 -1.72 3.84 -9.19
CA ASP A 22 -2.47 3.45 -8.01
C ASP A 22 -1.78 2.26 -7.32
N GLU A 23 -0.57 2.50 -6.79
CA GLU A 23 0.09 1.56 -5.87
C GLU A 23 -0.50 1.63 -4.44
N PHE A 24 -1.42 2.57 -4.19
CA PHE A 24 -2.18 2.67 -2.95
C PHE A 24 -3.17 1.52 -2.80
N PHE A 25 -3.26 0.97 -1.59
CA PHE A 25 -4.14 -0.14 -1.22
C PHE A 25 -3.92 -1.45 -2.00
N GLN A 26 -2.81 -1.56 -2.72
CA GLN A 26 -2.34 -2.85 -3.27
C GLN A 26 -2.17 -3.84 -2.13
N SER A 27 -2.49 -5.12 -2.36
CA SER A 27 -2.27 -6.13 -1.33
C SER A 27 -0.77 -6.30 -1.07
N CYS A 28 -0.38 -6.39 0.20
CA CYS A 28 1.00 -6.65 0.61
C CYS A 28 1.06 -7.96 1.44
N PRO A 29 1.94 -8.91 1.09
CA PRO A 29 2.09 -10.16 1.81
C PRO A 29 2.84 -9.93 3.12
N MET A 30 2.13 -10.06 4.24
CA MET A 30 2.76 -10.13 5.56
C MET A 30 3.16 -11.57 5.89
N SER A 31 4.41 -11.78 6.28
CA SER A 31 4.84 -13.09 6.82
C SER A 31 4.16 -13.38 8.16
N GLU A 32 3.97 -14.67 8.48
CA GLU A 32 3.43 -15.10 9.78
C GLU A 32 4.21 -14.53 10.98
N SER A 33 5.54 -14.39 10.87
CA SER A 33 6.36 -13.78 11.93
C SER A 33 6.03 -12.31 12.20
N ILE A 34 5.62 -11.55 11.18
CA ILE A 34 5.16 -10.16 11.34
C ILE A 34 3.80 -10.17 12.03
N LEU A 35 2.89 -11.05 11.60
CA LEU A 35 1.55 -11.17 12.17
C LEU A 35 1.59 -11.62 13.63
N ASP A 36 2.48 -12.55 14.01
CA ASP A 36 2.68 -12.96 15.40
C ASP A 36 3.23 -11.81 16.25
N THR A 37 4.13 -10.99 15.70
CA THR A 37 4.65 -9.80 16.38
C THR A 37 3.52 -8.79 16.62
N CYS A 38 2.72 -8.50 15.59
CA CYS A 38 1.56 -7.63 15.71
C CYS A 38 0.51 -8.18 16.67
N ARG A 39 0.32 -9.50 16.73
CA ARG A 39 -0.60 -10.14 17.68
C ARG A 39 -0.12 -9.99 19.13
N ALA A 40 1.20 -10.05 19.36
CA ALA A 40 1.77 -9.83 20.68
C ALA A 40 1.61 -8.38 21.17
N GLU A 41 1.70 -7.41 20.26
CA GLU A 41 1.57 -5.98 20.55
C GLU A 41 0.12 -5.48 20.52
N SER A 42 -0.80 -6.25 19.94
CA SER A 42 -2.19 -5.82 19.80
C SER A 42 -2.90 -5.77 21.16
N GLN A 43 -3.36 -4.57 21.51
CA GLN A 43 -4.20 -4.34 22.69
C GLN A 43 -5.69 -4.49 22.40
N SER A 44 -6.07 -4.78 21.15
CA SER A 44 -7.46 -4.93 20.71
C SER A 44 -7.81 -6.41 20.48
N THR A 45 -9.11 -6.71 20.54
CA THR A 45 -9.66 -8.00 20.11
C THR A 45 -9.52 -8.22 18.60
N THR A 46 -9.43 -7.14 17.83
CA THR A 46 -9.17 -7.14 16.38
C THR A 46 -7.68 -6.90 16.11
N LEU A 47 -7.10 -7.68 15.20
CA LEU A 47 -5.68 -7.59 14.87
C LEU A 47 -5.43 -6.41 13.95
N THR A 48 -4.79 -5.36 14.46
CA THR A 48 -4.25 -4.29 13.63
C THR A 48 -2.74 -4.41 13.58
N CYS A 49 -2.17 -4.43 12.38
CA CYS A 49 -0.74 -4.61 12.14
C CYS A 49 -0.25 -3.57 11.14
N VAL A 50 0.84 -2.86 11.46
CA VAL A 50 1.40 -1.83 10.59
C VAL A 50 2.90 -2.03 10.49
N VAL A 51 3.40 -2.10 9.26
CA VAL A 51 4.82 -2.30 8.94
C VAL A 51 5.29 -1.14 8.08
N ALA A 52 6.11 -0.25 8.63
CA ALA A 52 6.54 0.99 7.99
C ALA A 52 7.73 0.87 7.00
N ASP A 53 8.32 -0.33 6.83
CA ASP A 53 9.41 -0.56 5.86
C ASP A 53 9.20 -1.85 5.05
N HIS A 54 8.05 -1.96 4.39
CA HIS A 54 7.68 -3.10 3.57
C HIS A 54 8.14 -2.90 2.11
N PRO A 55 9.02 -3.76 1.56
CA PRO A 55 9.64 -3.55 0.25
C PRO A 55 8.69 -3.69 -0.95
N GLN A 56 7.46 -4.14 -0.72
CA GLN A 56 6.43 -4.25 -1.77
C GLN A 56 5.45 -3.07 -1.81
N CYS A 57 5.59 -2.11 -0.89
CA CYS A 57 4.80 -0.89 -0.91
C CYS A 57 5.71 0.28 -1.31
N GLU A 58 5.25 1.13 -2.23
CA GLU A 58 6.00 2.31 -2.69
C GLU A 58 6.28 3.26 -1.51
N GLU A 59 5.25 3.56 -0.73
CA GLU A 59 5.32 4.34 0.50
C GLU A 59 5.77 3.52 1.72
N LYS A 60 6.24 2.29 1.47
CA LYS A 60 6.79 1.37 2.47
C LYS A 60 5.88 0.97 3.62
N ILE A 61 4.66 1.47 3.69
CA ILE A 61 3.72 1.13 4.76
C ILE A 61 2.82 0.00 4.25
N CYS A 62 2.87 -1.14 4.91
CA CYS A 62 1.94 -2.26 4.74
C CYS A 62 1.12 -2.39 6.02
N ALA A 63 -0.19 -2.25 5.92
CA ALA A 63 -1.11 -2.26 7.05
C ALA A 63 -2.19 -3.33 6.88
N LYS A 64 -2.51 -4.02 7.97
CA LYS A 64 -3.69 -4.87 8.12
C LYS A 64 -4.56 -4.22 9.17
N TRP A 65 -5.75 -3.75 8.79
CA TRP A 65 -6.70 -3.14 9.71
C TRP A 65 -7.79 -4.13 10.08
N GLU A 66 -7.84 -4.56 11.34
CA GLU A 66 -8.83 -5.53 11.82
C GLU A 66 -8.87 -6.81 10.97
N ASP A 67 -10.03 -7.15 10.41
CA ASP A 67 -10.24 -8.35 9.59
C ASP A 67 -9.94 -8.15 8.11
N SER A 68 -9.50 -6.95 7.69
CA SER A 68 -9.14 -6.69 6.30
C SER A 68 -7.92 -7.47 5.85
N GLU A 69 -7.78 -7.70 4.54
CA GLU A 69 -6.53 -8.18 3.96
C GLU A 69 -5.43 -7.11 4.08
N PRO A 70 -4.14 -7.47 4.24
CA PRO A 70 -3.10 -6.46 4.35
C PRO A 70 -2.95 -5.68 3.03
N PHE A 71 -2.82 -4.37 3.16
CA PHE A 71 -2.80 -3.41 2.06
C PHE A 71 -1.67 -2.37 2.23
N CYS A 72 -1.13 -1.90 1.13
CA CYS A 72 -0.19 -0.79 1.12
C CYS A 72 -0.92 0.52 1.44
N SER A 73 -0.30 1.34 2.28
CA SER A 73 -0.84 2.62 2.72
C SER A 73 0.26 3.67 2.73
N ARG A 74 -0.09 4.87 3.18
CA ARG A 74 0.83 5.97 3.45
C ARG A 74 0.57 6.59 4.80
N GLU A 75 1.55 7.35 5.26
CA GLU A 75 1.41 8.21 6.43
C GLU A 75 0.44 9.35 6.12
N CYS A 76 -0.34 9.76 7.13
CA CYS A 76 -1.28 10.86 7.02
C CYS A 76 -1.34 11.63 8.34
N GLU A 77 -1.62 12.93 8.27
CA GLU A 77 -1.92 13.74 9.46
C GLU A 77 -3.43 14.01 9.58
N ALA A 78 -4.13 14.06 8.44
CA ALA A 78 -5.57 14.28 8.35
C ALA A 78 -6.21 13.44 7.23
N ASP A 79 -7.54 13.29 7.28
CA ASP A 79 -8.31 12.58 6.24
C ASP A 79 -8.13 13.18 4.84
N ALA A 80 -7.84 14.47 4.76
CA ALA A 80 -7.58 15.15 3.48
C ALA A 80 -6.25 14.72 2.83
N ASP A 81 -5.33 14.13 3.62
CA ASP A 81 -4.08 13.57 3.11
C ASP A 81 -4.29 12.16 2.56
N CYS A 82 -5.48 11.58 2.68
CA CYS A 82 -5.79 10.26 2.14
C CYS A 82 -6.47 10.36 0.76
N PRO A 83 -6.25 9.37 -0.12
CA PRO A 83 -6.98 9.30 -1.39
C PRO A 83 -8.49 9.19 -1.16
N ALA A 84 -9.27 9.42 -2.22
CA ALA A 84 -10.73 9.33 -2.14
C ALA A 84 -11.16 7.96 -1.57
N ASP A 85 -12.15 7.98 -0.67
CA ASP A 85 -12.68 6.82 0.06
C ASP A 85 -11.71 6.16 1.06
N ALA A 86 -10.72 6.90 1.56
CA ALA A 86 -9.90 6.50 2.70
C ALA A 86 -9.95 7.52 3.85
N THR A 87 -9.65 7.05 5.05
CA THR A 87 -9.68 7.85 6.29
C THR A 87 -8.35 7.69 7.01
N CYS A 88 -7.85 8.76 7.61
CA CYS A 88 -6.62 8.71 8.38
C CYS A 88 -6.91 8.08 9.74
N GLN A 89 -6.31 6.91 9.99
CA GLN A 89 -6.46 6.20 11.26
C GLN A 89 -5.12 6.17 12.00
N THR A 90 -5.18 6.29 13.32
CA THR A 90 -4.00 6.21 14.18
C THR A 90 -4.02 4.90 14.97
N TYR A 91 -2.91 4.17 14.93
CA TYR A 91 -2.69 2.97 15.73
C TYR A 91 -1.34 3.05 16.44
N LEU A 92 -1.38 2.88 17.77
CA LEU A 92 -0.24 3.16 18.66
C LEU A 92 0.20 4.62 18.48
N ASP A 93 1.28 4.87 17.74
CA ASP A 93 1.83 6.19 17.44
C ASP A 93 2.01 6.41 15.93
N PHE A 94 1.35 5.60 15.10
CA PHE A 94 1.48 5.65 13.66
C PHE A 94 0.13 5.99 13.00
N SER A 95 0.11 7.02 12.17
CA SER A 95 -1.09 7.45 11.44
C SER A 95 -0.97 7.06 9.97
N PHE A 96 -1.99 6.39 9.44
CA PHE A 96 -1.97 5.88 8.07
C PHE A 96 -3.37 5.84 7.45
N CYS A 97 -3.42 5.87 6.13
CA CYS A 97 -4.68 5.85 5.39
C CYS A 97 -5.31 4.45 5.38
N VAL A 98 -6.53 4.33 5.86
CA VAL A 98 -7.31 3.08 5.80
C VAL A 98 -8.42 3.25 4.78
N PRO A 99 -8.50 2.38 3.76
CA PRO A 99 -9.57 2.46 2.78
C PRO A 99 -10.91 2.05 3.42
N ALA A 100 -12.01 2.65 2.98
CA ALA A 100 -13.35 2.33 3.47
C ALA A 100 -13.70 0.84 3.31
N SER A 101 -13.12 0.16 2.31
CA SER A 101 -13.25 -1.29 2.11
C SER A 101 -12.70 -2.12 3.29
N ALA A 102 -11.67 -1.63 3.98
CA ALA A 102 -11.08 -2.30 5.14
C ALA A 102 -11.93 -2.13 6.42
N THR A 103 -12.68 -1.03 6.53
CA THR A 103 -13.57 -0.76 7.68
C THR A 103 -14.97 -1.34 7.50
N THR A 104 -15.45 -1.53 6.26
CA THR A 104 -16.82 -1.99 5.98
C THR A 104 -17.02 -3.49 6.23
N GLN A 105 -15.96 -4.31 6.25
CA GLN A 105 -16.09 -5.74 6.54
C GLN A 105 -16.58 -6.05 7.97
N ALA A 106 -16.49 -5.09 8.90
CA ALA A 106 -17.06 -5.22 10.24
C ALA A 106 -18.60 -5.12 10.30
N THR A 107 -19.30 -4.80 9.19
CA THR A 107 -20.77 -4.52 9.22
C THR A 107 -21.63 -5.38 8.28
N VAL A 108 -21.11 -6.48 7.70
CA VAL A 108 -21.97 -7.44 6.99
C VAL A 108 -22.32 -8.63 7.89
N ALA A 109 -23.09 -8.34 8.94
CA ALA A 109 -23.87 -9.34 9.65
C ALA A 109 -25.36 -8.97 9.52
N GLN A 110 -26.04 -9.54 8.53
CA GLN A 110 -27.49 -9.75 8.54
C GLN A 110 -27.80 -11.12 7.92
#